data_AF-A0A9W9L439-F1
#
_entry.id   AF-A0A9W9L439-F1
#
_cell.length_a   1.000
_cell.length_b   1.000
_cell.length_c   1.000
_cell.angle_alpha   90.00
_cell.angle_beta   90.00
_cell.angle_gamma   90.00
#
_symmetry.space_group_name_H-M   'P 1'
#
loop_
_entity.id
_entity.type
_entity.pdbx_description
1 polymer ?
#
loop_
_entity_poly.entity_id
_entity_poly.type
_entity_poly.pdbx_seq_one_letter_code
_entity_poly.pdbx_strand_id
1 'polypeptide(L)'
;MSMSASATRPPPTAQSQQTSRRLLIFQEARNPHNVAETVYLPVNKLGLPICGDGPELPSILELPLRVLRVFTELFNQPKYKGWSVLSAGPYHDTSEEGKFYAVVLEQVVHVPAYVPHDSHIGSP
;
A
#
# COMPACT_ATOMS: atom_id res chain seq x y z
N MET A 1 27.74 -40.32 34.72
CA MET A 1 27.80 -38.85 34.71
C MET A 1 27.20 -38.39 33.40
N SER A 2 25.92 -38.03 33.39
CA SER A 2 25.19 -37.63 32.18
C SER A 2 25.13 -36.11 32.14
N MET A 3 25.71 -35.48 31.12
CA MET A 3 25.60 -34.05 30.89
C MET A 3 24.42 -33.79 29.95
N SER A 4 23.34 -33.24 30.52
CA SER A 4 22.20 -32.73 29.76
C SER A 4 22.57 -31.38 29.17
N ALA A 5 22.77 -31.32 27.85
CA ALA A 5 22.95 -30.07 27.14
C ALA A 5 21.58 -29.39 26.95
N SER A 6 21.34 -28.31 27.69
CA SER A 6 20.18 -27.44 27.49
C SER A 6 20.36 -26.65 26.19
N ALA A 7 19.58 -26.98 25.17
CA ALA A 7 19.48 -26.20 23.95
C ALA A 7 18.71 -24.89 24.23
N THR A 8 19.44 -23.78 24.36
CA THR A 8 18.88 -22.43 24.38
C THR A 8 18.22 -22.15 23.03
N ARG A 9 16.88 -22.14 23.02
CA ARG A 9 16.07 -21.76 21.86
C ARG A 9 16.32 -20.27 21.57
N PRO A 10 16.68 -19.86 20.34
CA PRO A 10 16.75 -18.44 20.01
C PRO A 10 15.35 -17.80 20.14
N PRO A 11 15.26 -16.51 20.51
CA PRO A 11 13.98 -15.81 20.62
C PRO A 11 13.26 -15.84 19.26
N PRO A 12 11.91 -15.81 19.24
CA PRO A 12 11.18 -15.65 18.00
C PRO A 12 11.62 -14.34 17.36
N THR A 13 12.29 -14.42 16.21
CA THR A 13 12.58 -13.25 15.39
C THR A 13 11.28 -12.54 15.16
N ALA A 14 11.22 -11.25 15.51
CA ALA A 14 10.10 -10.38 15.18
C ALA A 14 9.71 -10.68 13.73
N GLN A 15 8.51 -11.25 13.55
CA GLN A 15 7.93 -11.37 12.23
C GLN A 15 7.81 -9.93 11.73
N SER A 16 8.76 -9.50 10.91
CA SER A 16 8.55 -8.35 10.06
C SER A 16 7.31 -8.71 9.27
N GLN A 17 6.15 -8.18 9.67
CA GLN A 17 4.97 -8.16 8.83
C GLN A 17 5.44 -7.44 7.58
N GLN A 18 5.83 -8.22 6.57
CA GLN A 18 6.36 -7.68 5.34
C GLN A 18 5.14 -7.09 4.63
N THR A 19 4.84 -5.83 4.94
CA THR A 19 3.73 -5.14 4.32
C THR A 19 4.03 -5.06 2.83
N SER A 20 3.13 -5.60 2.02
CA SER A 20 3.29 -5.60 0.58
C SER A 20 3.03 -4.18 0.10
N ARG A 21 4.08 -3.50 -0.38
CA ARG A 21 4.00 -2.12 -0.86
C ARG A 21 4.17 -2.07 -2.38
N ARG A 22 3.35 -1.24 -3.02
CA ARG A 22 3.33 -1.06 -4.47
C ARG A 22 3.35 0.41 -4.84
N LEU A 23 4.15 0.77 -5.84
CA LEU A 23 4.16 2.09 -6.45
C LEU A 23 3.28 2.08 -7.70
N LEU A 24 2.30 2.97 -7.75
CA LEU A 24 1.49 3.26 -8.94
C LEU A 24 1.84 4.65 -9.47
N ILE A 25 1.92 4.77 -10.78
CA ILE A 25 2.13 6.01 -11.50
C ILE A 25 0.90 6.29 -12.35
N PHE A 26 0.37 7.51 -12.23
CA PHE A 26 -0.76 7.99 -13.01
C PHE A 26 -0.34 9.18 -13.85
N GLN A 27 -0.75 9.21 -15.11
CA GLN A 27 -0.61 10.36 -15.99
C GLN A 27 -1.90 11.19 -15.98
N GLU A 28 -1.78 12.49 -15.77
CA GLU A 28 -2.86 13.47 -15.97
C GLU A 28 -3.08 13.65 -17.48
N ALA A 29 -4.29 13.35 -17.96
CA ALA A 29 -4.67 13.48 -19.36
C ALA A 29 -6.05 14.15 -19.49
N ARG A 30 -6.39 14.65 -20.67
CA ARG A 30 -7.75 15.15 -20.97
C ARG A 30 -8.63 14.00 -21.43
N ASN A 31 -9.89 13.97 -20.98
CA ASN A 31 -10.84 12.99 -21.47
C ASN A 31 -11.12 13.26 -22.97
N PRO A 32 -10.91 12.29 -23.88
CA PRO A 32 -11.14 12.49 -25.31
C PRO A 32 -12.62 12.74 -25.65
N HIS A 33 -13.55 12.28 -24.80
CA HIS A 33 -14.99 12.48 -24.96
C HIS A 33 -15.49 13.77 -24.29
N ASN A 34 -14.70 14.34 -23.39
CA ASN A 34 -15.02 15.59 -22.69
C ASN A 34 -13.74 16.35 -22.33
N VAL A 35 -13.27 17.22 -23.21
CA VAL A 35 -11.98 17.91 -23.05
C VAL A 35 -11.90 18.84 -21.83
N ALA A 36 -13.04 19.18 -21.21
CA ALA A 36 -13.09 19.93 -19.95
C ALA A 36 -12.77 19.06 -18.72
N GLU A 37 -12.86 17.74 -18.85
CA GLU A 37 -12.63 16.77 -17.79
C GLU A 37 -11.19 16.24 -17.84
N THR A 38 -10.55 16.24 -16.67
CA THR A 38 -9.22 15.66 -16.48
C THR A 38 -9.34 14.23 -15.97
N VAL A 39 -8.66 13.30 -16.62
CA VAL A 39 -8.60 11.88 -16.25
C VAL A 39 -7.20 11.49 -15.84
N TYR A 40 -7.09 10.44 -15.03
CA TYR A 40 -5.83 9.95 -14.50
C TYR A 40 -5.63 8.52 -14.98
N LEU A 41 -4.71 8.34 -15.91
CA LEU A 41 -4.48 7.07 -16.58
C LEU A 41 -3.34 6.32 -15.87
N PRO A 42 -3.55 5.09 -15.39
CA PRO A 42 -2.49 4.32 -14.77
C PRO A 42 -1.46 3.93 -15.83
N VAL A 43 -0.21 4.34 -15.63
CA VAL A 43 0.93 3.96 -16.48
C VAL A 43 1.29 2.49 -16.22
N ASN A 44 1.31 2.08 -14.95
CA ASN A 44 1.62 0.71 -14.53
C ASN A 44 0.43 0.07 -13.79
N LYS A 45 -0.36 -0.73 -14.50
CA LYS A 45 -1.63 -1.29 -13.97
C LYS A 45 -1.46 -2.21 -12.75
N LEU A 46 -0.34 -2.92 -12.64
CA LEU A 46 -0.09 -3.89 -11.56
C LEU A 46 0.64 -3.29 -10.35
N GLY A 47 1.13 -2.04 -10.47
CA GLY A 47 2.04 -1.46 -9.49
C GLY A 47 3.43 -2.10 -9.50
N LEU A 48 4.47 -1.28 -9.34
CA LEU A 48 5.83 -1.77 -9.15
C LEU A 48 6.02 -2.20 -7.69
N PRO A 49 6.56 -3.39 -7.41
CA PRO A 49 6.86 -3.78 -6.04
C PRO A 49 7.91 -2.85 -5.45
N ILE A 50 7.70 -2.44 -4.19
CA ILE A 50 8.66 -1.63 -3.46
C ILE A 50 9.47 -2.56 -2.54
N CYS A 51 10.79 -2.59 -2.74
CA CYS A 51 11.73 -3.23 -1.83
C CYS A 51 12.41 -2.15 -0.98
N GLY A 52 12.51 -2.35 0.34
CA GLY A 52 13.07 -1.34 1.25
C GLY A 52 12.12 -0.18 1.53
N ASP A 53 12.61 0.99 1.93
CA ASP A 53 11.78 2.09 2.42
C ASP A 53 10.86 2.71 1.35
N GLY A 54 11.23 2.58 0.07
CA GLY A 54 10.48 3.13 -1.05
C GLY A 54 10.76 4.61 -1.33
N PRO A 55 10.12 5.19 -2.34
CA PRO A 55 10.30 6.60 -2.67
C PRO A 55 9.71 7.49 -1.58
N GLU A 56 10.47 8.50 -1.17
CA GLU A 56 9.94 9.57 -0.33
C GLU A 56 9.00 10.45 -1.14
N LEU A 57 7.71 10.37 -0.82
CA LEU A 57 6.66 11.20 -1.41
C LEU A 57 6.03 12.07 -0.33
N PRO A 58 5.52 13.27 -0.71
CA PRO A 58 4.78 14.12 0.22
C PRO A 58 3.50 13.44 0.70
N SER A 59 2.86 14.07 1.68
CA SER A 59 1.53 13.64 2.12
C SER A 59 0.54 13.76 0.97
N ILE A 60 -0.34 12.77 0.84
CA ILE A 60 -1.45 12.83 -0.14
C ILE A 60 -2.29 14.10 0.04
N LEU A 61 -2.38 14.63 1.26
CA LEU A 61 -3.15 15.84 1.58
C LEU A 61 -2.56 17.12 0.96
N GLU A 62 -1.30 17.09 0.51
CA GLU A 62 -0.66 18.21 -0.19
C GLU A 62 -1.08 18.28 -1.67
N LEU A 63 -1.78 17.26 -2.18
CA LEU A 63 -2.30 17.27 -3.53
C LEU A 63 -3.50 18.21 -3.66
N PRO A 64 -3.68 18.86 -4.83
CA PRO A 64 -4.87 19.65 -5.11
C PRO A 64 -6.16 18.85 -4.90
N LEU A 65 -7.21 19.47 -4.35
CA LEU A 65 -8.51 18.82 -4.07
C LEU A 65 -9.10 18.05 -5.26
N ARG A 66 -8.87 18.55 -6.48
CA ARG A 66 -9.29 17.87 -7.72
C ARG A 66 -8.65 16.50 -7.89
N VAL A 67 -7.37 16.36 -7.51
CA VAL A 67 -6.61 15.10 -7.59
C VAL A 67 -7.11 14.14 -6.51
N LEU A 68 -7.29 14.65 -5.28
CA LEU A 68 -7.82 13.87 -4.15
C LEU A 68 -9.17 13.24 -4.46
N ARG A 69 -10.07 14.00 -5.09
CA ARG A 69 -11.38 13.50 -5.53
C ARG A 69 -11.24 12.34 -6.50
N VAL A 70 -10.42 12.50 -7.55
CA VAL A 70 -10.24 11.45 -8.55
C VAL A 70 -9.56 10.22 -7.94
N PHE A 71 -8.56 10.39 -7.08
CA PHE A 71 -7.91 9.27 -6.41
C PHE A 71 -8.87 8.52 -5.50
N THR A 72 -9.75 9.24 -4.79
CA THR A 72 -10.81 8.62 -3.99
C THR A 72 -11.71 7.73 -4.86
N GLU A 73 -12.17 8.25 -6.00
CA GLU A 73 -13.00 7.49 -6.95
C GLU A 73 -12.23 6.29 -7.55
N LEU A 74 -10.95 6.45 -7.85
CA LEU A 74 -10.10 5.43 -8.44
C LEU A 74 -9.81 4.28 -7.48
N PHE A 75 -9.43 4.59 -6.23
CA PHE A 75 -9.09 3.60 -5.21
C PHE A 75 -10.30 2.95 -4.54
N ASN A 76 -11.52 3.47 -4.76
CA ASN A 76 -12.75 2.77 -4.41
C ASN A 76 -13.10 1.58 -5.34
N GLN A 77 -12.37 1.41 -6.45
CA GLN A 77 -12.59 0.28 -7.35
C GLN A 77 -12.26 -1.08 -6.68
N PRO A 78 -13.00 -2.16 -6.98
CA PRO A 78 -12.79 -3.47 -6.35
C PRO A 78 -11.35 -4.02 -6.43
N LYS A 79 -10.61 -3.68 -7.49
CA LYS A 79 -9.22 -4.10 -7.69
C LYS A 79 -8.24 -3.55 -6.63
N TYR A 80 -8.60 -2.48 -5.94
CA TYR A 80 -7.82 -1.88 -4.86
C TYR A 80 -8.34 -2.24 -3.47
N LYS A 81 -9.34 -3.13 -3.37
CA LYS A 81 -9.81 -3.63 -2.09
C LYS A 81 -8.66 -4.25 -1.29
N GLY A 82 -8.53 -3.84 -0.02
CA GLY A 82 -7.44 -4.30 0.85
C GLY A 82 -6.11 -3.57 0.62
N TRP A 83 -6.11 -2.49 -0.18
CA TRP A 83 -4.97 -1.58 -0.32
C TRP A 83 -5.32 -0.22 0.27
N SER A 84 -4.35 0.39 0.92
CA SER A 84 -4.43 1.75 1.48
C SER A 84 -3.38 2.64 0.84
N VAL A 85 -3.75 3.89 0.54
CA VAL A 85 -2.80 4.90 0.08
C VAL A 85 -1.96 5.36 1.26
N LEU A 86 -0.65 5.17 1.18
CA LEU A 86 0.31 5.58 2.21
C LEU A 86 0.81 7.00 1.96
N SER A 87 1.20 7.28 0.71
CA SER A 87 1.70 8.58 0.28
C SER A 87 1.41 8.80 -1.21
N ALA A 88 1.33 10.06 -1.62
CA ALA A 88 1.13 10.40 -3.02
C ALA A 88 1.68 11.79 -3.32
N GLY A 89 2.27 11.95 -4.50
CA GLY A 89 2.90 13.22 -4.88
C GLY A 89 3.07 13.36 -6.39
N PRO A 90 3.37 14.57 -6.88
CA PRO A 90 3.83 14.77 -8.24
C PRO A 90 5.06 13.91 -8.52
N TYR A 91 5.05 13.22 -9.65
CA TYR A 91 6.18 12.44 -10.14
C TYR A 91 6.73 13.13 -11.38
N HIS A 92 8.01 13.48 -11.35
CA HIS A 92 8.70 14.12 -12.47
C HIS A 92 9.64 13.10 -13.08
N ASP A 93 9.24 12.55 -14.23
CA ASP A 93 10.14 11.78 -15.07
C ASP A 93 10.74 12.73 -16.11
N THR A 94 12.05 12.94 -16.08
CA THR A 94 12.72 13.83 -17.03
C THR A 94 12.75 13.26 -18.44
N SER A 95 12.43 11.97 -18.61
CA SER A 95 12.43 11.29 -19.91
C SER A 95 11.08 11.33 -20.63
N GLU A 96 10.00 11.71 -19.95
CA GLU A 96 8.64 11.66 -20.47
C GLU A 96 7.95 13.03 -20.40
N GLU A 97 7.25 13.41 -21.47
CA GLU A 97 6.44 14.62 -21.48
C GLU A 97 5.09 14.39 -20.77
N GLY A 98 4.75 15.26 -19.83
CA GLY A 98 3.44 15.28 -19.20
C GLY A 98 3.51 15.50 -17.69
N LYS A 99 2.35 15.37 -17.06
CA LYS A 99 2.21 15.53 -15.61
C LYS A 99 1.82 14.20 -14.99
N PHE A 100 2.66 13.71 -14.10
CA PHE A 100 2.49 12.41 -13.47
C PHE A 100 2.35 12.54 -11.96
N TYR A 101 1.75 11.52 -11.36
CA TYR A 101 1.61 11.38 -9.93
C TYR A 101 2.01 9.97 -9.52
N ALA A 102 2.85 9.89 -8.50
CA ALA A 102 3.21 8.66 -7.83
C ALA A 102 2.26 8.44 -6.64
N VAL A 103 1.85 7.20 -6.43
CA VAL A 103 1.03 6.78 -5.29
C VAL A 103 1.62 5.50 -4.73
N VAL A 104 1.97 5.52 -3.45
CA VAL A 104 2.40 4.33 -2.72
C VAL A 104 1.17 3.71 -2.06
N LEU A 105 0.93 2.45 -2.39
CA LEU A 105 -0.08 1.61 -1.75
C LEU A 105 0.57 0.63 -0.79
N GLU A 106 -0.10 0.38 0.32
CA GLU A 106 0.23 -0.68 1.26
C GLU A 106 -0.95 -1.66 1.37
N GLN A 107 -0.65 -2.96 1.30
CA GLN A 107 -1.66 -3.99 1.50
C GLN A 107 -2.01 -4.07 2.99
N VAL A 108 -3.28 -3.84 3.31
CA VAL A 108 -3.81 -3.99 4.66
C VAL A 108 -3.86 -5.49 4.97
N VAL A 109 -2.94 -5.96 5.81
CA VAL A 109 -3.00 -7.32 6.33
C VAL A 109 -4.22 -7.38 7.26
N HIS A 110 -5.28 -8.04 6.81
CA HIS A 110 -6.40 -8.35 7.68
C HIS A 110 -5.93 -9.39 8.69
N VAL A 111 -5.34 -8.95 9.81
CA VAL A 111 -5.13 -9.83 10.95
C VAL A 111 -6.53 -10.15 11.47
N PRO A 112 -7.05 -11.38 11.34
CA PRO A 112 -8.26 -11.72 12.06
C PRO A 112 -7.93 -11.50 13.53
N ALA A 113 -8.69 -10.62 14.20
CA ALA A 113 -8.54 -10.38 15.62
C ALA A 113 -8.48 -11.75 16.30
N TYR A 114 -7.34 -12.07 16.92
CA TYR A 114 -7.20 -13.27 17.73
C TYR A 114 -8.23 -13.15 18.84
N VAL A 115 -9.34 -13.87 18.72
CA VAL A 115 -10.31 -14.04 19.81
C VAL A 115 -9.71 -15.12 20.69
N PRO A 116 -9.21 -14.82 21.91
CA PRO A 116 -8.75 -15.86 22.80
C PRO A 116 -9.96 -16.72 23.14
N HIS A 117 -9.93 -17.98 22.71
CA HIS A 117 -10.93 -18.96 23.09
C HIS A 117 -10.58 -19.40 24.51
N ASP A 118 -11.05 -18.65 25.53
CA ASP A 118 -10.99 -19.10 26.92
C ASP A 118 -11.80 -20.39 27.04
N SER A 119 -11.08 -21.50 26.93
CA SER A 119 -11.61 -22.84 27.06
C SER A 119 -11.49 -23.24 28.53
N HIS A 120 -12.35 -22.67 29.36
CA HIS A 120 -12.53 -23.21 30.72
C HIS A 120 -13.45 -24.43 30.66
N ILE A 121 -12.87 -25.56 30.25
CA ILE A 121 -13.30 -26.88 30.68
C ILE A 121 -12.94 -26.98 32.17
N GLY A 122 -13.95 -27.20 33.01
CA GLY A 122 -13.78 -27.39 34.44
C GLY A 122 -15.09 -27.78 35.12
N SER A 123 -15.61 -28.95 34.77
CA SER A 123 -16.51 -29.75 35.64
C SER A 123 -15.70 -30.31 36.84
N PRO A 124 -16.34 -30.70 37.97
CA PRO A 124 -17.56 -31.50 38.08
C PRO A 124 -18.80 -30.75 38.57
#